data_AF-A0A0B0EEB4-F1
#
_entry.id   AF-A0A0B0EEB4-F1
#
_cell.length_a   1.000
_cell.length_b   1.000
_cell.length_c   1.000
_cell.angle_alpha   90.00
_cell.angle_beta   90.00
_cell.angle_gamma   90.00
#
_symmetry.space_group_name_H-M   'P 1'
#
loop_
_entity.id
_entity.type
_entity.pdbx_description
1 polymer ?
#
loop_
_entity_poly.entity_id
_entity_poly.type
_entity_poly.pdbx_seq_one_letter_code
_entity_poly.pdbx_strand_id
1 'polypeptide(L)'
;MQNMHSNLARLINKLDRSEGRQVWYQYWDRCIRSERDLYTRLNYIHHNPVKHGQALSMDDYEWSSYKTYLANKGEEWLGDCLDRYPIIDFTLEEDD
;
A
#
# COMPACT_ATOMS: atom_id res chain seq x y z
N MET A 1 -7.84 6.63 13.04
CA MET A 1 -7.57 5.19 12.84
C MET A 1 -8.36 4.29 13.80
N GLN A 2 -8.33 4.51 15.12
CA GLN A 2 -8.96 3.60 16.09
C GLN A 2 -10.46 3.33 15.87
N ASN A 3 -11.27 4.38 15.63
CA ASN A 3 -12.70 4.21 15.35
C ASN A 3 -12.97 3.43 14.05
N MET A 4 -12.14 3.63 13.03
CA MET A 4 -12.25 2.93 11.75
C MET A 4 -11.92 1.45 11.91
N HIS A 5 -10.83 1.12 12.61
CA HIS A 5 -10.45 -0.27 12.91
C HIS A 5 -11.56 -0.98 13.69
N SER A 6 -12.06 -0.36 14.77
CA SER A 6 -13.12 -0.96 15.60
C SER A 6 -14.40 -1.23 14.82
N ASN A 7 -14.85 -0.27 14.01
CA ASN A 7 -16.09 -0.41 13.24
C ASN A 7 -15.96 -1.47 12.14
N LEU A 8 -14.85 -1.46 11.38
CA LEU A 8 -14.61 -2.45 10.33
C LEU A 8 -14.38 -3.85 10.89
N ALA A 9 -13.65 -4.00 12.01
CA ALA A 9 -13.47 -5.30 12.65
C ALA A 9 -14.80 -5.92 13.07
N ARG A 10 -15.69 -5.13 13.68
CA ARG A 10 -17.04 -5.59 14.04
C ARG A 10 -17.84 -6.02 12.81
N LEU A 11 -17.78 -5.25 11.72
CA LEU A 11 -18.48 -5.57 10.49
C LEU A 11 -17.96 -6.88 9.86
N ILE A 12 -16.65 -7.00 9.68
CA ILE A 12 -16.00 -8.17 9.07
C ILE A 12 -16.28 -9.42 9.91
N ASN A 13 -16.10 -9.35 11.23
CA ASN A 13 -16.38 -10.49 12.10
C ASN A 13 -17.84 -10.93 12.07
N LYS A 14 -18.79 -9.99 11.90
CA LYS A 14 -20.20 -10.33 11.74
C LYS A 14 -20.46 -11.02 10.41
N LEU A 15 -19.86 -10.53 9.31
CA LEU A 15 -19.98 -11.14 7.98
C LEU A 15 -19.40 -12.56 7.95
N ASP A 16 -18.26 -12.76 8.61
CA ASP A 16 -17.55 -14.03 8.65
C ASP A 16 -18.01 -14.97 9.80
N ARG A 17 -19.04 -14.57 10.57
CA ARG A 17 -19.51 -15.29 11.78
C ARG A 17 -18.38 -15.65 12.76
N SER A 18 -17.39 -14.76 12.88
CA SER A 18 -16.15 -14.96 13.64
C SER A 18 -15.98 -13.87 14.70
N GLU A 19 -17.04 -13.61 15.47
CA GLU A 19 -17.05 -12.60 16.54
C GLU A 19 -15.92 -12.84 17.57
N GLY A 20 -15.25 -11.76 17.96
CA GLY A 20 -14.13 -11.82 18.90
C GLY A 20 -12.74 -12.01 18.27
N ARG A 21 -12.63 -12.34 16.97
CA ARG A 21 -11.33 -12.37 16.27
C ARG A 21 -10.72 -10.97 16.17
N GLN A 22 -9.43 -10.86 16.46
CA GLN A 22 -8.68 -9.65 16.18
C GLN A 22 -8.45 -9.55 14.66
N VAL A 23 -9.03 -8.52 14.03
CA VAL A 23 -8.88 -8.26 12.59
C VAL A 23 -7.73 -7.31 12.31
N TRP A 24 -7.56 -6.29 13.15
CA TRP A 24 -6.55 -5.25 12.97
C TRP A 24 -5.52 -5.27 14.09
N TYR A 25 -4.29 -4.86 13.74
CA TYR A 25 -3.20 -4.62 14.68
C TYR A 25 -2.93 -3.11 14.75
N GLN A 26 -1.75 -2.76 15.29
CA GLN A 26 -1.25 -1.39 15.24
C GLN A 26 -1.08 -0.94 13.79
N TYR A 27 -1.12 0.38 13.59
CA TYR A 27 -0.82 1.00 12.32
C TYR A 27 0.47 1.81 12.46
N TRP A 28 1.21 1.90 11.36
CA TRP A 28 2.38 2.74 11.26
C TRP A 28 1.97 4.05 10.61
N ASP A 29 2.34 5.17 11.23
CA ASP A 29 2.10 6.50 10.70
C ASP A 29 3.42 7.27 10.59
N ARG A 30 3.61 7.90 9.44
CA ARG A 30 4.73 8.80 9.19
C ARG A 30 4.26 9.96 8.33
N CYS A 31 4.39 11.16 8.88
CA CYS A 31 4.11 12.38 8.14
C CYS A 31 5.09 12.54 6.97
N ILE A 32 4.54 12.70 5.77
CA ILE A 32 5.30 12.93 4.53
C ILE A 32 5.81 14.37 4.52
N ARG A 33 7.12 14.55 4.32
CA ARG A 33 7.77 15.88 4.47
C ARG A 33 8.32 16.49 3.18
N SER A 34 8.35 15.73 2.09
CA SER A 34 8.88 16.21 0.81
C SER A 34 8.27 15.46 -0.36
N GLU A 35 8.42 16.02 -1.56
CA GLU A 35 8.06 15.35 -2.81
C GLU A 35 8.78 14.01 -2.97
N ARG A 36 10.08 13.96 -2.64
CA ARG A 36 10.85 12.72 -2.66
C ARG A 36 10.25 11.65 -1.75
N ASP A 37 9.92 12.01 -0.50
CA ASP A 37 9.32 11.08 0.47
C ASP A 37 7.93 10.61 0.00
N LEU A 38 7.15 11.47 -0.64
CA LEU A 38 5.87 11.10 -1.24
C LEU A 38 6.05 10.04 -2.33
N TYR A 39 6.88 10.31 -3.34
CA TYR A 39 6.99 9.43 -4.50
C TYR A 39 7.74 8.13 -4.21
N THR A 40 8.73 8.14 -3.32
CA THR A 40 9.36 6.89 -2.85
C THR A 40 8.33 6.00 -2.14
N ARG A 41 7.45 6.56 -1.31
CA ARG A 41 6.37 5.80 -0.66
C ARG A 41 5.31 5.32 -1.64
N LEU A 42 4.94 6.15 -2.62
CA LEU A 42 3.98 5.79 -3.65
C LEU A 42 4.48 4.58 -4.46
N ASN A 43 5.74 4.66 -4.93
CA ASN A 43 6.37 3.58 -5.68
C ASN A 43 6.49 2.30 -4.84
N TYR A 44 6.84 2.41 -3.55
CA TYR A 44 6.82 1.27 -2.62
C TYR A 44 5.41 0.64 -2.52
N ILE A 45 4.36 1.44 -2.30
CA ILE A 45 2.99 0.94 -2.18
C ILE A 45 2.53 0.21 -3.45
N HIS A 46 2.83 0.76 -4.63
CA HIS A 46 2.47 0.13 -5.91
C HIS A 46 3.29 -1.13 -6.19
N HIS A 47 4.54 -1.18 -5.72
CA HIS A 47 5.40 -2.35 -5.87
C HIS A 47 5.10 -3.47 -4.86
N ASN A 48 4.49 -3.18 -3.71
CA ASN A 48 4.25 -4.18 -2.65
C ASN A 48 3.54 -5.47 -3.13
N PRO A 49 2.49 -5.42 -3.97
CA PRO A 49 1.89 -6.63 -4.50
C PRO A 49 2.87 -7.51 -5.28
N VAL A 50 3.78 -6.90 -6.04
CA VAL A 50 4.84 -7.62 -6.78
C VAL A 50 5.88 -8.17 -5.81
N LYS A 51 6.35 -7.36 -4.86
CA LYS A 51 7.29 -7.76 -3.80
C LYS A 51 6.79 -9.00 -3.04
N HIS A 52 5.50 -9.07 -2.73
CA HIS A 52 4.88 -10.16 -1.97
C HIS A 52 4.27 -11.27 -2.84
N GLY A 53 4.51 -11.27 -4.16
CA GLY A 53 4.08 -12.33 -5.07
C GLY A 53 2.56 -12.39 -5.31
N GLN A 54 1.83 -11.32 -5.01
CA GLN A 54 0.38 -11.19 -5.25
C GLN A 54 0.06 -10.80 -6.71
N ALA A 55 1.03 -10.28 -7.45
CA ALA A 55 0.89 -9.86 -8.84
C ALA A 55 2.24 -10.00 -9.58
N LEU A 56 2.21 -10.17 -10.91
CA LEU A 56 3.43 -10.27 -11.73
C LEU A 56 3.99 -8.88 -12.06
N SER A 57 3.11 -7.87 -12.16
CA SER A 57 3.46 -6.47 -12.36
C SER A 57 2.56 -5.54 -11.53
N MET A 58 2.93 -4.26 -11.42
CA MET A 58 2.18 -3.28 -10.62
C MET A 58 0.78 -2.98 -11.16
N ASP A 59 0.59 -3.10 -12.48
CA ASP A 59 -0.70 -2.95 -13.16
C ASP A 59 -1.61 -4.17 -13.04
N ASP A 60 -1.09 -5.34 -12.71
CA ASP A 60 -1.93 -6.54 -12.50
C ASP A 60 -2.75 -6.47 -11.21
N TYR A 61 -2.34 -5.66 -10.23
CA TYR A 61 -3.00 -5.59 -8.93
C TYR A 61 -4.17 -4.60 -8.90
N GLU A 62 -5.39 -5.13 -9.05
CA GLU A 62 -6.64 -4.37 -9.18
C GLU A 62 -7.01 -3.53 -7.96
N TRP A 63 -6.53 -3.90 -6.78
CA TRP A 63 -6.85 -3.21 -5.52
C TRP A 63 -5.86 -2.09 -5.18
N SER A 64 -5.05 -1.64 -6.15
CA SER A 64 -4.20 -0.45 -6.03
C SER A 64 -4.73 0.71 -6.87
N SER A 65 -4.21 1.91 -6.57
CA SER A 65 -4.42 3.10 -7.39
C SER A 65 -3.50 3.18 -8.61
N TYR A 66 -2.66 2.18 -8.88
CA TYR A 66 -1.65 2.23 -9.95
C TYR A 66 -2.28 2.51 -11.32
N LYS A 67 -3.35 1.78 -11.68
CA LYS A 67 -4.10 1.97 -12.94
C LYS A 67 -4.64 3.40 -13.09
N THR A 68 -5.06 4.02 -11.99
CA THR A 68 -5.53 5.42 -11.99
C THR A 68 -4.39 6.39 -12.29
N TYR A 69 -3.19 6.17 -11.75
CA TYR A 69 -2.02 6.97 -12.10
C TYR A 69 -1.60 6.75 -13.54
N LEU A 70 -1.57 5.51 -14.00
CA LEU A 70 -1.25 5.14 -15.38
C LEU A 70 -2.19 5.86 -16.37
N ALA A 71 -3.50 5.81 -16.13
CA ALA A 71 -4.49 6.46 -16.99
C ALA A 71 -4.37 8.00 -17.00
N ASN A 72 -4.00 8.62 -15.88
CA ASN A 72 -3.97 10.08 -15.74
C ASN A 72 -2.61 10.72 -16.08
N LYS A 73 -1.51 9.97 -15.96
CA LYS A 73 -0.14 10.49 -16.09
C LYS A 73 0.63 9.85 -17.25
N GLY A 74 0.24 8.66 -17.68
CA GLY A 74 0.92 7.90 -18.73
C GLY A 74 2.13 7.11 -18.22
N GLU A 75 2.58 6.18 -19.06
CA GLU A 75 3.71 5.28 -18.78
C GLU A 75 5.03 6.02 -18.62
N GLU A 76 5.30 7.01 -19.49
CA GLU A 76 6.53 7.80 -19.46
C GLU A 76 6.73 8.51 -18.11
N TRP A 77 5.66 9.11 -17.59
CA TRP A 77 5.70 9.78 -16.29
C TRP A 77 5.94 8.81 -15.14
N LEU A 78 5.34 7.62 -15.19
CA LEU A 78 5.56 6.58 -14.18
C LEU A 78 7.00 6.03 -14.24
N GLY A 79 7.55 5.88 -15.44
CA GLY A 79 8.96 5.54 -15.64
C GLY A 79 9.88 6.59 -15.01
N ASP A 80 9.71 7.87 -15.34
CA ASP A 80 10.50 8.97 -14.74
C ASP A 80 10.36 9.00 -13.22
N CYS A 81 9.15 8.76 -12.70
CA CYS A 81 8.88 8.69 -11.27
C CYS A 81 9.67 7.56 -10.60
N LEU A 82 9.72 6.37 -11.20
CA LEU A 82 10.48 5.23 -10.69
C LEU A 82 12.00 5.49 -10.75
N ASP A 83 12.48 6.09 -11.83
CA ASP A 83 13.91 6.39 -12.02
C ASP A 83 14.41 7.45 -11.03
N ARG A 84 13.62 8.51 -10.79
CA ARG A 84 13.99 9.61 -9.89
C ARG A 84 13.76 9.30 -8.41
N TYR A 85 12.82 8.40 -8.14
CA TYR A 85 12.39 8.02 -6.79
C TYR A 85 12.37 6.48 -6.66
N PRO A 86 13.55 5.83 -6.60
CA PRO A 86 13.63 4.38 -6.60
C PRO A 86 12.88 3.77 -5.41
N ILE A 87 12.39 2.54 -5.60
CA ILE A 87 11.70 1.78 -4.56
C ILE A 87 12.70 1.48 -3.43
N ILE A 88 12.37 1.93 -2.24
CA ILE A 88 13.12 1.64 -1.01
C ILE A 88 12.25 0.76 -0.15
N ASP A 89 12.84 -0.29 0.42
CA ASP A 89 12.12 -1.13 1.37
C ASP A 89 11.96 -0.38 2.70
N PHE A 90 10.72 -0.26 3.15
CA PHE A 90 10.40 0.36 4.43
C PHE A 90 10.10 -0.66 5.53
N THR A 91 10.11 -1.97 5.22
CA THR A 91 10.07 -3.01 6.26
C THR A 91 11.37 -2.95 7.06
N LEU A 92 11.27 -2.90 8.39
CA LEU A 92 12.44 -2.88 9.26
C LEU A 92 13.15 -4.25 9.18
N GLU A 93 14.47 -4.27 9.35
CA GLU A 93 15.29 -5.50 9.30
C GLU A 93 14.92 -6.57 10.36
N GLU A 94 13.95 -6.30 11.25
CA GLU A 94 13.55 -7.18 12.36
C GLU A 94 12.23 -7.94 12.11
N ASP A 95 11.63 -7.84 10.92
CA ASP A 95 10.31 -8.41 10.61
C ASP A 95 10.36 -9.76 9.83
N ASP A 96 11.39 -10.60 10.05
CA ASP A 96 11.45 -12.01 9.63
C ASP A 96 11.39 -12.99 10.82
#